data_AF-A0A3B8YUB8-F1
#
_entry.id   AF-A0A3B8YUB8-F1
#
_cell.length_a   1.000
_cell.length_b   1.000
_cell.length_c   1.000
_cell.angle_alpha   90.00
_cell.angle_beta   90.00
_cell.angle_gamma   90.00
#
_symmetry.space_group_name_H-M   'P 1'
#
loop_
_entity.id
_entity.type
_entity.pdbx_description
1 polymer ?
#
loop_
_entity_poly.entity_id
_entity_poly.type
_entity_poly.pdbx_seq_one_letter_code
_entity_poly.pdbx_strand_id
1 'polypeptide(L)'
;MTRKTWPLGEILAALLVSAQLAGIVEGRFSRESFWSWAPHDTIIQYRLRVEKDGRQLTPREIFERYGLRSGGRRYEPAEDLIAVLRIRDERERSSDMRVTATISTDGGPFRTWRWETED
;
A
#
# COMPACT_ATOMS: atom_id res chain seq x y z
N MET A 1 -23.60 -34.95 36.07
CA MET A 1 -22.94 -34.07 35.07
C MET A 1 -23.03 -32.64 35.57
N THR A 2 -21.97 -32.12 36.20
CA THR A 2 -21.91 -30.73 36.69
C THR A 2 -21.52 -29.81 35.53
N ARG A 3 -22.37 -28.82 35.22
CA ARG A 3 -22.06 -27.78 34.22
C ARG A 3 -20.94 -26.90 34.79
N LYS A 4 -19.76 -26.95 34.15
CA LYS A 4 -18.65 -26.04 34.43
C LYS A 4 -19.05 -24.64 33.95
N THR A 5 -19.49 -23.78 34.87
CA THR A 5 -19.72 -22.36 34.58
C THR A 5 -18.40 -21.63 34.70
N TRP A 6 -17.93 -21.07 33.58
CA TRP A 6 -16.69 -20.30 33.55
C TRP A 6 -16.95 -18.94 34.21
N PRO A 7 -16.08 -18.45 35.10
CA PRO A 7 -16.18 -17.11 35.63
C PRO A 7 -16.07 -16.09 34.50
N LEU A 8 -16.80 -14.97 34.62
CA LEU A 8 -16.87 -13.90 33.62
C LEU A 8 -15.47 -13.43 33.15
N GLY A 9 -14.50 -13.42 34.06
CA GLY A 9 -13.11 -13.05 33.76
C GLY A 9 -12.42 -13.99 32.77
N GLU A 10 -12.66 -15.30 32.85
CA GLU A 10 -12.08 -16.26 31.90
C GLU A 10 -12.72 -16.11 30.51
N ILE A 11 -14.02 -15.79 30.45
CA ILE A 11 -14.71 -15.50 29.18
C ILE A 11 -14.14 -14.24 28.54
N LEU A 12 -13.95 -13.17 29.32
CA LEU A 12 -13.35 -11.91 28.84
C LEU A 12 -11.90 -12.12 28.38
N ALA A 13 -11.10 -12.88 29.13
CA ALA A 13 -9.73 -13.20 28.74
C ALA A 13 -9.68 -14.01 27.43
N ALA A 14 -10.55 -15.02 27.29
CA ALA A 14 -10.66 -15.81 26.07
C ALA A 14 -11.07 -14.93 24.88
N LEU A 15 -12.05 -14.05 25.04
CA LEU A 15 -12.48 -13.12 24.00
C LEU A 15 -11.35 -12.17 23.57
N LEU A 16 -10.60 -11.62 24.52
CA LEU A 16 -9.47 -10.73 24.22
C LEU A 16 -8.39 -11.47 23.43
N VAL A 17 -8.01 -12.69 23.86
CA VAL A 17 -7.02 -13.50 23.16
C VAL A 17 -7.52 -13.88 21.75
N SER A 18 -8.80 -14.25 21.61
CA SER A 18 -9.39 -14.55 20.30
C SER A 18 -9.39 -13.32 19.39
N ALA A 19 -9.69 -12.12 19.90
CA ALA A 19 -9.64 -10.89 19.13
C ALA A 19 -8.21 -10.58 18.66
N GLN A 20 -7.20 -10.78 19.51
CA GLN A 20 -5.80 -10.60 19.14
C GLN A 20 -5.37 -11.60 18.05
N LEU A 21 -5.75 -12.87 18.18
CA LEU A 21 -5.47 -13.88 17.15
C LEU A 21 -6.17 -13.55 15.82
N ALA A 22 -7.42 -13.10 15.87
CA ALA A 22 -8.15 -12.66 14.69
C ALA A 22 -7.45 -11.47 14.02
N GLY A 23 -6.96 -10.50 14.79
CA GLY A 23 -6.17 -9.38 14.27
C GLY A 23 -4.86 -9.82 13.60
N ILE A 24 -4.16 -10.81 14.17
CA ILE A 24 -2.96 -11.39 13.53
C ILE A 24 -3.32 -12.06 12.20
N VAL A 25 -4.40 -12.84 12.16
CA VAL A 25 -4.85 -13.51 10.94
C VAL A 25 -5.26 -12.50 9.88
N GLU A 26 -6.06 -11.49 10.23
CA GLU A 26 -6.48 -10.42 9.32
C GLU A 26 -5.27 -9.66 8.76
N GLY A 27 -4.32 -9.29 9.63
CA GLY A 27 -3.10 -8.60 9.22
C GLY A 27 -2.20 -9.40 8.27
N ARG A 28 -2.31 -10.73 8.22
CA ARG A 28 -1.60 -11.55 7.21
C ARG A 28 -2.17 -11.41 5.81
N PHE A 29 -3.43 -10.98 5.69
CA PHE A 29 -4.13 -10.83 4.42
C PHE A 29 -4.38 -9.37 4.03
N SER A 30 -4.29 -8.44 4.99
CA SER A 30 -4.31 -7.02 4.70
C SER A 30 -3.05 -6.61 3.93
N ARG A 31 -3.24 -6.13 2.70
CA ARG A 31 -2.16 -5.61 1.84
C ARG A 31 -1.72 -4.20 2.25
N GLU A 32 -2.54 -3.51 3.02
CA GLU A 32 -2.34 -2.14 3.44
C GLU A 32 -1.85 -2.14 4.90
N SER A 33 -0.55 -2.29 5.08
CA SER A 33 0.08 -2.34 6.41
C SER A 33 0.50 -0.94 6.90
N PHE A 34 -0.38 0.05 6.73
CA PHE A 34 -0.11 1.44 7.13
C PHE A 34 0.06 1.63 8.66
N TRP A 35 -0.32 0.63 9.47
CA TRP A 35 -0.43 0.75 10.93
C TRP A 35 0.36 -0.32 11.71
N SER A 36 1.36 -0.97 11.10
CA SER A 36 2.25 -1.88 11.81
C SER A 36 3.28 -1.11 12.65
N TRP A 37 3.44 -1.50 13.92
CA TRP A 37 4.40 -0.89 14.85
C TRP A 37 5.87 -1.18 14.49
N ALA A 38 6.12 -2.26 13.73
CA ALA A 38 7.42 -2.56 13.18
C ALA A 38 7.55 -1.91 11.79
N PRO A 39 8.63 -1.17 11.52
CA PRO A 39 8.88 -0.60 10.19
C PRO A 39 8.99 -1.73 9.15
N HIS A 40 8.56 -1.42 7.93
CA HIS A 40 8.65 -2.36 6.81
C HIS A 40 10.11 -2.70 6.53
N ASP A 41 10.49 -3.97 6.68
CA ASP A 41 11.81 -4.51 6.29
C ASP A 41 11.91 -4.70 4.76
N THR A 42 11.14 -3.95 4.00
CA THR A 42 11.04 -4.07 2.54
C THR A 42 11.66 -2.87 1.87
N ILE A 43 12.51 -3.13 0.89
CA ILE A 43 13.11 -2.11 0.03
C ILE A 43 12.56 -2.28 -1.37
N ILE A 44 11.91 -1.24 -1.88
CA ILE A 44 11.47 -1.19 -3.28
C ILE A 44 12.44 -0.36 -4.11
N GLN A 45 12.70 -0.81 -5.33
CA GLN A 45 13.30 -0.03 -6.40
C GLN A 45 12.23 0.24 -7.44
N TYR A 46 12.01 1.51 -7.78
CA TYR A 46 10.91 1.90 -8.66
C TYR A 46 11.33 2.87 -9.77
N ARG A 47 10.54 2.88 -10.83
CA ARG A 47 10.56 3.86 -11.92
C ARG A 47 9.13 4.25 -12.28
N LEU A 48 8.86 5.54 -12.36
CA LEU A 48 7.58 6.13 -12.73
C LEU A 48 7.67 6.71 -14.14
N ARG A 49 6.67 6.39 -14.95
CA ARG A 49 6.35 7.08 -16.20
C ARG A 49 4.91 7.54 -16.08
N VAL A 50 4.70 8.84 -16.28
CA VAL A 50 3.37 9.45 -16.23
C VAL A 50 3.15 10.17 -17.54
N GLU A 51 1.97 9.96 -18.11
CA GLU A 51 1.49 10.59 -19.33
C GLU A 51 0.17 11.28 -19.02
N LYS A 52 0.03 12.51 -19.49
CA LYS A 52 -1.18 13.32 -19.35
C LYS A 52 -1.49 13.95 -20.71
N ASP A 53 -2.73 13.81 -21.18
CA ASP A 53 -3.17 14.36 -22.48
C ASP A 53 -2.24 13.90 -23.64
N GLY A 54 -1.83 12.63 -23.62
CA GLY A 54 -0.86 12.06 -24.58
C GLY A 54 0.59 12.55 -24.45
N ARG A 55 0.89 13.46 -23.52
CA ARG A 55 2.25 13.99 -23.28
C ARG A 55 2.90 13.34 -22.07
N GLN A 56 4.11 12.81 -22.25
CA GLN A 56 4.91 12.31 -21.13
C GLN A 56 5.38 13.45 -20.23
N LEU A 57 5.14 13.34 -18.93
CA LEU A 57 5.61 14.29 -17.93
C LEU A 57 7.12 14.16 -17.69
N THR A 58 7.76 15.30 -17.45
CA THR A 58 9.16 15.40 -17.05
C THR A 58 9.37 14.97 -15.59
N PRO A 59 10.58 14.59 -15.18
CA PRO A 59 10.87 14.25 -13.78
C PRO A 59 10.52 15.36 -12.78
N ARG A 60 10.62 16.63 -13.20
CA ARG A 60 10.24 17.78 -12.37
C ARG A 60 8.73 17.88 -12.21
N GLU A 61 7.96 17.74 -13.29
CA GLU A 61 6.50 17.75 -13.24
C GLU A 61 5.97 16.56 -12.40
N ILE A 62 6.59 15.39 -12.52
CA ILE A 62 6.27 14.22 -11.68
C ILE A 62 6.54 14.54 -10.19
N PHE A 63 7.66 15.20 -9.88
CA PHE A 63 7.96 15.60 -8.51
C PHE A 63 7.00 16.65 -7.97
N GLU A 64 6.65 17.67 -8.76
CA GLU A 64 5.70 18.71 -8.36
C GLU A 64 4.31 18.12 -8.08
N ARG A 65 3.88 17.14 -8.89
CA ARG A 65 2.57 16.46 -8.74
C ARG A 65 2.53 15.44 -7.60
N TYR A 66 3.49 14.52 -7.57
CA TYR A 66 3.46 13.38 -6.64
C TYR A 66 4.34 13.57 -5.41
N GLY A 67 5.19 14.58 -5.36
CA GLY A 67 6.24 14.70 -4.35
C GLY A 67 7.26 13.56 -4.43
N LEU A 68 7.26 12.80 -5.52
CA LEU A 68 8.07 11.62 -5.74
C LEU A 68 9.04 11.85 -6.89
N ARG A 69 10.24 11.28 -6.79
CA ARG A 69 11.16 11.26 -7.93
C ARG A 69 10.62 10.29 -8.99
N SER A 70 10.97 10.51 -10.25
CA SER A 70 10.61 9.59 -11.34
C SER A 70 11.26 8.21 -11.21
N GLY A 71 12.17 8.02 -10.26
CA GLY A 71 12.69 6.72 -9.88
C GLY A 71 13.60 6.82 -8.66
N GLY A 72 13.80 5.70 -7.99
CA GLY A 72 14.64 5.63 -6.81
C GLY A 72 14.41 4.37 -5.98
N ARG A 73 14.85 4.43 -4.72
CA ARG A 73 14.61 3.40 -3.70
C ARG A 73 13.76 3.96 -2.58
N ARG A 74 12.86 3.15 -2.01
CA ARG A 74 12.09 3.48 -0.80
C ARG A 74 12.07 2.28 0.14
N TYR A 75 11.93 2.58 1.43
CA TYR A 75 11.88 1.60 2.52
C TYR A 75 10.41 1.43 2.94
N GLU A 76 9.61 0.94 2.01
CA GLU A 76 8.17 0.73 2.17
C GLU A 76 7.70 -0.34 1.17
N PRO A 77 6.54 -0.96 1.40
CA PRO A 77 5.92 -1.89 0.47
C PRO A 77 5.56 -1.20 -0.86
N ALA A 78 5.48 -1.97 -1.93
CA ALA A 78 5.11 -1.45 -3.26
C ALA A 78 3.67 -0.89 -3.25
N GLU A 79 2.83 -1.48 -2.42
CA GLU A 79 1.43 -1.13 -2.19
C GLU A 79 1.28 0.30 -1.66
N ASP A 80 2.17 0.75 -0.78
CA ASP A 80 2.15 2.11 -0.23
C ASP A 80 2.47 3.14 -1.32
N LEU A 81 3.48 2.86 -2.15
CA LEU A 81 3.80 3.69 -3.33
C LEU A 81 2.59 3.78 -4.27
N ILE A 82 1.95 2.65 -4.57
CA ILE A 82 0.78 2.58 -5.44
C ILE A 82 -0.40 3.35 -4.85
N ALA A 83 -0.66 3.20 -3.55
CA ALA A 83 -1.73 3.90 -2.86
C ALA A 83 -1.53 5.42 -2.90
N VAL A 84 -0.31 5.91 -2.68
CA VAL A 84 0.02 7.34 -2.77
C VAL A 84 -0.24 7.90 -4.16
N LEU A 85 0.14 7.16 -5.22
CA LEU A 85 -0.13 7.57 -6.60
C LEU A 85 -1.63 7.65 -6.87
N ARG A 86 -2.37 6.59 -6.52
CA ARG A 86 -3.83 6.51 -6.70
C ARG A 86 -4.57 7.63 -5.96
N ILE A 87 -4.29 7.83 -4.67
CA ILE A 87 -4.97 8.85 -3.84
C ILE A 87 -4.75 10.25 -4.39
N ARG A 88 -3.54 10.56 -4.90
CA ARG A 88 -3.27 11.88 -5.50
C ARG A 88 -4.01 12.08 -6.80
N ASP A 89 -4.09 11.04 -7.62
CA ASP A 89 -4.80 11.10 -8.90
C ASP A 89 -6.31 11.26 -8.72
N GLU A 90 -6.89 10.46 -7.82
CA GLU A 90 -8.31 10.56 -7.45
C GLU A 90 -8.67 11.95 -6.91
N ARG A 91 -7.78 12.56 -6.13
CA ARG A 91 -8.00 13.88 -5.55
C ARG A 91 -7.95 15.00 -6.60
N GLU A 92 -7.06 14.90 -7.57
CA GLU A 92 -6.91 15.92 -8.61
C GLU A 92 -7.96 15.81 -9.73
N ARG A 93 -8.68 14.68 -9.85
CA ARG A 93 -9.67 14.44 -10.92
C ARG A 93 -9.14 14.82 -12.30
N SER A 94 -7.90 14.45 -12.60
CA SER A 94 -7.33 14.73 -13.92
C SER A 94 -7.97 13.81 -14.95
N SER A 95 -8.55 14.39 -15.99
CA SER A 95 -8.90 13.71 -17.23
C SER A 95 -7.64 13.21 -17.95
N ASP A 96 -7.78 12.11 -18.69
CA ASP A 96 -6.76 11.47 -19.54
C ASP A 96 -5.35 11.38 -18.94
N MET A 97 -5.22 10.63 -17.84
CA MET A 97 -3.93 10.35 -17.23
C MET A 97 -3.60 8.86 -17.17
N ARG A 98 -2.38 8.53 -17.59
CA ARG A 98 -1.79 7.19 -17.53
C ARG A 98 -0.54 7.18 -16.66
N VAL A 99 -0.59 6.45 -15.56
CA VAL A 99 0.54 6.24 -14.64
C VAL A 99 1.03 4.81 -14.79
N THR A 100 2.30 4.65 -15.11
CA THR A 100 3.00 3.37 -15.14
C THR A 100 4.11 3.36 -14.10
N ALA A 101 4.03 2.44 -13.15
CA ALA A 101 5.07 2.20 -12.15
C ALA A 101 5.72 0.83 -12.39
N THR A 102 7.03 0.80 -12.60
CA THR A 102 7.81 -0.44 -12.66
C THR A 102 8.55 -0.60 -11.34
N ILE A 103 8.27 -1.66 -10.59
CA ILE A 103 8.68 -1.84 -9.20
C ILE A 103 9.34 -3.21 -9.02
N SER A 104 10.48 -3.26 -8.34
CA SER A 104 11.12 -4.48 -7.84
C SER A 104 11.17 -4.40 -6.32
N THR A 105 10.81 -5.49 -5.65
CA THR A 105 10.80 -5.62 -4.19
C THR A 105 11.96 -6.50 -3.76
N ASP A 106 12.83 -6.01 -2.88
CA ASP A 106 13.98 -6.72 -2.32
C ASP A 106 14.91 -7.37 -3.37
N GLY A 107 15.06 -6.70 -4.52
CA GLY A 107 15.88 -7.19 -5.64
C GLY A 107 15.23 -8.29 -6.47
N GLY A 108 13.95 -8.61 -6.22
CA GLY A 108 13.15 -9.53 -7.01
C GLY A 108 12.84 -9.02 -8.42
N PRO A 109 12.07 -9.77 -9.22
CA PRO A 109 11.73 -9.38 -10.57
C PRO A 109 10.91 -8.09 -10.59
N PHE A 110 11.15 -7.26 -11.61
CA PHE A 110 10.34 -6.07 -11.83
C PHE A 110 8.92 -6.43 -12.25
N ARG A 111 7.94 -5.85 -11.56
CA ARG A 111 6.52 -5.90 -11.90
C ARG A 111 6.10 -4.53 -12.37
N THR A 112 5.19 -4.49 -13.36
CA THR A 112 4.64 -3.24 -13.85
C THR A 112 3.21 -3.11 -13.36
N TRP A 113 2.94 -2.01 -12.68
CA TRP A 113 1.61 -1.56 -12.32
C TRP A 113 1.21 -0.41 -13.24
N ARG A 114 -0.06 -0.39 -13.65
CA ARG A 114 -0.64 0.66 -14.49
C ARG A 114 -1.93 1.14 -13.87
N TRP A 115 -2.15 2.45 -13.97
CA TRP A 115 -3.37 3.14 -13.60
C TRP A 115 -3.73 4.13 -14.69
N GLU A 116 -4.98 4.10 -15.08
CA GLU A 116 -5.52 4.93 -16.16
C GLU A 116 -6.82 5.54 -15.66
N THR A 117 -7.00 6.82 -15.95
CA THR A 117 -8.24 7.55 -15.67
C THR A 117 -8.95 7.76 -17.00
N GLU A 118 -10.10 7.12 -17.17
CA GLU A 118 -11.02 7.38 -18.29
C GLU A 118 -11.97 8.53 -17.92
N ASP A 119 -12.37 9.30 -18.93
CA ASP A 119 -13.37 10.38 -18.82
C ASP A 119 -14.78 9.88 -18.50
#